data_AF-A0A6I9NEG2-F1
#
_entry.id   AF-A0A6I9NEG2-F1
#
_cell.length_a   1.000
_cell.length_b   1.000
_cell.length_c   1.000
_cell.angle_alpha   90.00
_cell.angle_beta   90.00
_cell.angle_gamma   90.00
#
_symmetry.space_group_name_H-M   'P 1'
#
loop_
_entity.id
_entity.type
_entity.pdbx_description
1 polymer ?
#
loop_
_entity_poly.entity_id
_entity_poly.type
_entity_poly.pdbx_seq_one_letter_code
_entity_poly.pdbx_strand_id
1 'polypeptide(L)' 'EHEDLFFRALCLCHTVQVKEEETVESIKRGIHQGRPTSFYISSSPDEVALVEGMKRLGYTYLRLKDNYMEILNKDDEIE' A
#
# COMPACT_ATOMS: atom_id res chain seq x y z
N GLU A 1 13.77 -10.53 11.19
CA GLU A 1 14.30 -11.17 9.97
C GLU A 1 13.28 -12.12 9.31
N HIS A 2 12.93 -13.27 9.90
CA HIS A 2 11.95 -14.18 9.28
C HIS A 2 10.55 -13.56 9.13
N GLU A 3 10.07 -12.83 10.14
CA GLU A 3 8.77 -12.14 10.08
C GLU A 3 8.76 -11.01 9.07
N ASP A 4 9.82 -10.19 9.02
CA ASP A 4 9.97 -9.11 8.04
C ASP A 4 9.92 -9.65 6.60
N LEU A 5 10.61 -10.77 6.34
CA LEU A 5 10.57 -11.44 5.04
C LEU A 5 9.17 -11.95 4.70
N PHE A 6 8.47 -12.51 5.68
CA PHE A 6 7.09 -12.97 5.50
C PHE A 6 6.14 -11.81 5.17
N PHE A 7 6.26 -10.67 5.85
CA PHE A 7 5.45 -9.48 5.56
C PHE A 7 5.75 -8.89 4.18
N ARG A 8 7.03 -8.82 3.79
CA ARG A 8 7.43 -8.46 2.42
C ARG A 8 6.82 -9.39 1.38
N ALA A 9 6.87 -10.70 1.60
CA ALA A 9 6.26 -11.67 0.69
C ALA A 9 4.73 -11.45 0.55
N LEU A 10 4.03 -11.17 1.65
CA LEU A 10 2.59 -10.86 1.61
C LEU A 10 2.28 -9.56 0.84
N CYS A 11 3.16 -8.56 0.87
CA CYS A 11 3.03 -7.33 0.08
C CYS A 11 3.46 -7.47 -1.40
N LEU A 12 4.08 -8.59 -1.79
CA LEU A 12 4.60 -8.79 -3.15
C LEU A 12 3.88 -9.91 -3.93
N CYS A 13 3.37 -10.94 -3.24
CA CYS A 13 2.79 -12.12 -3.86
C CYS A 13 1.26 -12.03 -3.98
N HIS A 14 0.76 -11.03 -4.72
CA HIS A 14 -0.68 -10.82 -4.93
C HIS A 14 -0.98 -10.14 -6.27
N THR A 15 -2.27 -10.00 -6.61
CA THR A 15 -2.72 -9.24 -7.79
C THR A 15 -3.39 -7.90 -7.46
N VAL A 16 -3.35 -7.47 -6.19
CA VAL A 16 -3.93 -6.21 -5.73
C VAL A 16 -3.36 -5.02 -6.53
N GLN A 17 -4.26 -4.20 -7.04
CA GLN A 17 -3.99 -2.94 -7.70
C GLN A 17 -4.28 -1.79 -6.76
N VAL A 18 -3.49 -0.73 -6.85
CA VAL A 18 -3.69 0.49 -6.07
C VAL A 18 -4.31 1.55 -6.97
N LYS A 19 -5.45 2.10 -6.55
CA LYS A 19 -6.08 3.24 -7.19
C LYS A 19 -5.89 4.46 -6.30
N GLU A 20 -5.15 5.45 -6.80
CA GLU A 20 -5.01 6.74 -6.13
C GLU A 20 -6.34 7.51 -6.26
N GLU A 21 -6.82 8.07 -5.14
CA GLU A 21 -7.95 8.99 -5.17
C GLU A 21 -7.46 10.39 -5.55
N GLU A 22 -7.71 10.80 -6.78
CA GLU A 22 -7.63 12.22 -7.15
C GLU A 22 -8.85 12.96 -6.59
N THR A 23 -8.90 13.20 -5.29
CA THR A 23 -9.97 14.00 -4.70
C THR A 23 -9.74 15.48 -5.01
N VAL A 24 -10.69 16.11 -5.71
CA VAL A 24 -10.84 17.57 -5.78
C VAL A 24 -10.90 18.25 -4.39
N GLU A 25 -11.20 17.49 -3.33
CA GLU A 25 -11.14 17.95 -1.93
C GLU A 25 -9.71 18.14 -1.38
N SER A 26 -8.71 17.43 -1.90
CA SER A 26 -7.30 17.58 -1.51
C SER A 26 -6.77 18.99 -1.82
N ILE A 27 -7.42 19.70 -2.74
CA ILE A 27 -7.14 21.10 -3.09
C ILE A 27 -7.87 22.08 -2.15
N LYS A 28 -9.04 21.71 -1.60
CA LYS A 28 -9.90 22.60 -0.81
C LYS A 28 -9.63 22.57 0.69
N ARG A 29 -9.16 21.44 1.23
CA ARG A 29 -8.82 21.29 2.66
C ARG A 29 -7.31 21.31 2.83
N GLY A 30 -6.72 22.50 2.71
CA GLY A 30 -5.38 22.71 3.23
C GLY A 30 -5.32 22.21 4.67
N ILE A 31 -4.28 21.45 5.02
CA ILE A 31 -3.99 20.97 6.39
C ILE A 31 -4.72 19.68 6.81
N HIS A 32 -4.64 18.62 6.00
CA HIS A 32 -4.47 17.27 6.54
C HIS A 32 -3.25 16.63 5.88
N GLN A 33 -2.40 16.02 6.70
CA GLN A 33 -1.03 15.60 6.38
C GLN A 33 -0.96 14.55 5.25
N GLY A 34 -0.76 15.02 4.01
CA GLY A 34 0.36 14.58 3.17
C GLY A 34 0.40 13.14 2.64
N ARG A 35 -0.68 12.35 2.68
CA ARG A 35 -0.73 11.07 1.94
C ARG A 35 -2.01 10.95 1.12
N PRO A 36 -1.93 10.74 -0.21
CA PRO A 36 -3.10 10.43 -1.01
C PRO A 36 -3.81 9.21 -0.42
N THR A 37 -5.13 9.26 -0.31
CA THR A 37 -5.93 8.10 0.03
C THR A 37 -5.88 7.14 -1.15
N SER A 38 -5.28 5.98 -0.93
CA SER A 38 -5.15 4.93 -1.94
C SER A 38 -6.13 3.80 -1.62
N PHE A 39 -6.89 3.35 -2.62
CA PHE A 39 -7.78 2.21 -2.50
C PHE A 39 -7.15 0.95 -3.09
N TYR A 40 -7.28 -0.18 -2.41
CA TYR A 40 -6.87 -1.48 -2.91
C TYR A 40 -8.01 -2.14 -3.68
N ILE A 41 -7.70 -2.63 -4.88
CA ILE A 41 -8.64 -3.31 -5.78
C ILE A 41 -8.07 -4.68 -6.10
N SER A 42 -8.81 -5.75 -5.80
CA SER A 42 -8.54 -7.10 -6.28
C SER A 42 -9.85 -7.82 -6.54
N SER A 43 -9.77 -8.87 -7.35
CA SER A 43 -10.86 -9.84 -7.54
C SER A 43 -11.11 -10.71 -6.29
N SER A 44 -10.08 -10.84 -5.44
CA SER A 44 -10.16 -11.60 -4.19
C SER A 44 -10.20 -10.64 -2.98
N PRO A 45 -11.26 -10.65 -2.16
CA PRO A 45 -11.31 -9.84 -0.94
C PRO A 45 -10.26 -10.27 0.09
N ASP A 46 -9.83 -11.54 0.06
CA ASP A 46 -8.82 -12.07 0.98
C ASP A 46 -7.44 -11.45 0.69
N GLU A 47 -7.09 -11.25 -0.58
CA GLU A 47 -5.86 -10.56 -0.95
C GLU A 47 -5.86 -9.10 -0.45
N VAL A 48 -7.00 -8.40 -0.61
CA VAL A 48 -7.15 -7.03 -0.09
C VAL A 48 -7.00 -7.02 1.43
N ALA A 49 -7.69 -7.93 2.13
CA ALA A 49 -7.62 -8.01 3.59
C ALA A 49 -6.20 -8.30 4.10
N LEU A 50 -5.44 -9.15 3.39
CA LEU A 50 -4.03 -9.42 3.72
C LEU A 50 -3.17 -8.17 3.54
N VAL A 51 -3.25 -7.48 2.40
CA VAL A 51 -2.47 -6.26 2.13
C VAL A 51 -2.83 -5.14 3.08
N GLU A 52 -4.13 -4.94 3.38
CA GLU A 52 -4.57 -3.98 4.38
C GLU A 52 -4.09 -4.33 5.80
N GLY A 53 -4.06 -5.62 6.12
CA GLY A 53 -3.51 -6.12 7.38
C GLY A 53 -2.03 -5.77 7.55
N MET A 54 -1.23 -5.94 6.48
CA MET A 54 0.21 -5.65 6.51
C MET A 54 0.51 -4.18 6.81
N LYS A 55 -0.36 -3.26 6.38
CA LYS A 55 -0.23 -1.83 6.69
C LYS A 55 -0.18 -1.57 8.20
N ARG A 56 -0.91 -2.34 9.00
CA ARG A 56 -0.90 -2.24 10.48
C ARG A 56 0.40 -2.78 11.11
N LEU A 57 1.11 -3.63 10.37
CA LEU A 57 2.38 -4.23 10.78
C LEU A 57 3.60 -3.43 10.26
N GLY A 58 3.38 -2.26 9.67
CA GLY A 58 4.44 -1.37 9.19
C GLY A 58 4.88 -1.62 7.76
N TYR A 59 4.16 -2.44 6.98
CA TYR A 59 4.47 -2.69 5.57
C TYR A 59 3.30 -2.26 4.69
N THR A 60 3.49 -1.24 3.86
CA THR A 60 2.43 -0.71 3.00
C THR A 60 2.78 -0.92 1.54
N TYR A 61 2.00 -1.75 0.83
CA TYR A 61 2.08 -1.80 -0.63
C TYR A 61 1.57 -0.49 -1.24
N LEU A 62 2.41 0.17 -2.04
CA LEU A 62 2.13 1.50 -2.59
C LEU A 62 1.58 1.43 -4.02
N ARG A 63 2.26 0.71 -4.91
CA ARG A 63 1.88 0.61 -6.34
C ARG A 63 2.74 -0.41 -7.08
N LEU A 64 2.29 -0.76 -8.29
CA LEU A 64 3.09 -1.37 -9.33
C LEU A 64 3.48 -0.28 -10.34
N LYS A 65 4.77 0.01 -10.47
CA LYS A 65 5.32 1.03 -11.37
C LYS A 65 6.49 0.44 -12.16
N ASP A 66 6.44 0.54 -13.48
CA ASP A 66 7.52 0.06 -14.37
C ASP A 66 7.89 -1.43 -14.14
N ASN A 67 6.90 -2.26 -13.82
CA ASN A 67 7.03 -3.68 -13.41
C ASN A 67 7.73 -3.92 -12.07
N TYR A 68 7.98 -2.88 -11.28
CA TYR A 68 8.46 -2.97 -9.90
C TYR A 68 7.30 -2.68 -8.94
N MET A 69 7.18 -3.50 -7.91
CA MET A 69 6.26 -3.24 -6.81
C MET A 69 6.99 -2.40 -5.78
N GLU A 70 6.38 -1.29 -5.37
CA GLU A 70 6.93 -0.42 -4.33
C GLU A 70 6.24 -0.68 -2.99
N ILE A 71 7.04 -0.85 -1.94
CA ILE A 71 6.56 -1.04 -0.56
C ILE A 71 7.17 0.04 0.32
N LEU A 72 6.38 0.66 1.18
CA LEU A 72 6.90 1.40 2.32
C LEU A 72 7.15 0.44 3.48
N ASN A 73 8.38 0.36 3.96
CA ASN A 73 8.76 -0.49 5.09
C ASN A 73 8.52 0.22 6.44
N LYS A 74 8.81 -0.50 7.53
CA LYS A 74 8.64 -0.03 8.92
C LYS A 74 9.54 1.13 9.32
N ASP A 75 10.59 1.37 8.53
CA ASP A 75 11.58 2.44 8.72
C ASP A 75 11.23 3.66 7.85
N ASP A 76 10.03 3.69 7.25
CA ASP A 76 9.52 4.72 6.33
C ASP A 76 10.35 4.87 5.03
N GLU A 77 11.09 3.84 4.64
CA GLU A 77 11.82 3.78 3.37
C GLU A 77 11.00 3.05 2.30
N ILE A 78 11.18 3.47 1.04
CA ILE A 78 10.58 2.80 -0.11
C ILE A 78 11.55 1.72 -0.61
N GLU A 79 11.07 0.48 -0.62
CA GLU A 79 11.73 -0.71 -1.19
C GLU A 79 11.11 -1.10 -2.53
#